data_AF-A0AAJ2VDB8-F1
#
_entry.id   AF-A0AAJ2VDB8-F1
#
_cell.length_a   1.000
_cell.length_b   1.000
_cell.length_c   1.000
_cell.angle_alpha   90.00
_cell.angle_beta   90.00
_cell.angle_gamma   90.00
#
_symmetry.space_group_name_H-M   'P 1'
#
loop_
_entity.id
_entity.type
_entity.pdbx_description
1 polymer ?
#
loop_
_entity_poly.entity_id
_entity_poly.type
_entity_poly.pdbx_seq_one_letter_code
_entity_poly.pdbx_strand_id
1 'polypeptide(L)' 'MDNDVTIVKCPTCKKPVEWSEKSIYRPFCSKRCQLIDLGEWADEEKRIPSDDIISDSEEWSESQH' A
#
# COMPACT_ATOMS: atom_id res chain seq x y z
N MET A 1 1.26 0.13 -33.43
CA MET A 1 0.97 -0.50 -32.13
C MET A 1 1.79 0.27 -31.13
N ASP A 2 1.22 1.36 -30.61
CA ASP A 2 1.87 2.10 -29.53
C ASP A 2 1.87 1.17 -28.32
N ASN A 3 3.04 0.65 -27.98
CA ASN A 3 3.28 -0.03 -26.72
C ASN A 3 3.19 1.03 -25.63
N ASP A 4 1.97 1.34 -25.20
CA ASP A 4 1.75 2.26 -24.09
C ASP A 4 2.16 1.54 -22.81
N VAL A 5 3.39 1.83 -22.38
CA VAL A 5 3.97 1.25 -21.17
C VAL A 5 3.45 2.02 -19.97
N THR A 6 2.61 1.37 -19.16
CA THR A 6 2.10 1.99 -17.93
C THR A 6 3.26 2.31 -16.97
N ILE A 7 3.39 3.58 -16.58
CA ILE A 7 4.39 4.02 -15.61
C ILE A 7 3.70 4.41 -14.31
N VAL A 8 4.17 3.88 -13.18
CA VAL A 8 3.70 4.24 -11.83
C VAL A 8 4.82 4.93 -11.05
N LYS A 9 4.47 5.66 -9.99
CA LYS A 9 5.47 6.25 -9.08
C LYS A 9 5.75 5.30 -7.92
N CYS A 10 7.03 5.04 -7.66
CA CYS A 10 7.46 4.30 -6.47
C CYS A 10 6.90 5.00 -5.21
N PRO A 11 6.16 4.31 -4.34
CA PRO A 11 5.52 4.94 -3.19
C PRO A 11 6.53 5.54 -2.19
N THR A 12 7.71 4.90 -2.05
CA THR A 12 8.78 5.32 -1.13
C THR A 12 9.56 6.54 -1.61
N CYS A 13 10.04 6.55 -2.87
CA CYS A 13 10.96 7.58 -3.37
C CYS A 13 10.47 8.34 -4.61
N LYS A 14 9.25 8.05 -5.07
CA LYS A 14 8.55 8.70 -6.20
C LYS A 14 9.20 8.56 -7.58
N LYS A 15 10.28 7.76 -7.72
CA LYS A 15 10.86 7.43 -9.02
C LYS A 15 9.83 6.73 -9.94
N PRO A 16 9.84 7.00 -11.26
CA PRO A 16 9.00 6.29 -12.20
C PRO A 16 9.41 4.83 -12.31
N VAL A 17 8.43 3.93 -12.35
CA VAL A 17 8.59 2.49 -12.48
C VAL A 17 7.69 1.99 -13.59
N GLU A 18 8.28 1.32 -14.57
CA GLU A 18 7.56 0.66 -15.64
C GLU A 18 6.76 -0.54 -15.08
N TRP A 19 5.47 -0.62 -15.43
CA TRP A 19 4.59 -1.74 -15.09
C TRP A 19 4.79 -2.91 -16.05
N SER A 20 5.97 -3.53 -16.01
CA SER A 20 6.31 -4.72 -16.79
C SER A 20 7.12 -5.71 -15.97
N GLU A 21 7.29 -6.94 -16.46
CA GLU A 21 7.98 -8.02 -15.72
C GLU A 21 9.45 -7.73 -15.43
N LYS A 22 10.05 -6.78 -16.18
CA LYS A 22 11.40 -6.28 -15.93
C LYS A 22 11.52 -5.58 -14.57
N SER A 23 10.44 -4.95 -14.12
CA SER A 23 10.36 -4.30 -12.81
C SER A 23 9.96 -5.30 -11.73
N ILE A 24 10.91 -6.15 -11.32
CA ILE A 24 10.66 -7.26 -10.39
C ILE A 24 10.11 -6.84 -9.01
N TYR A 25 10.31 -5.58 -8.61
CA TYR A 25 9.86 -5.03 -7.33
C TYR A 25 8.67 -4.08 -7.46
N ARG A 26 8.02 -4.00 -8.63
CA ARG A 26 6.84 -3.15 -8.85
C ARG A 26 5.81 -3.28 -7.71
N PRO A 27 5.26 -2.18 -7.18
CA PRO A 27 5.37 -0.79 -7.65
C PRO A 27 6.65 -0.06 -7.22
N PHE A 28 7.55 -0.70 -6.48
CA PHE A 28 8.79 -0.10 -5.98
C PHE A 28 9.90 -0.13 -7.04
N CYS A 29 10.77 0.90 -7.04
CA CYS A 29 11.90 0.96 -7.98
C CYS A 29 13.05 0.01 -7.60
N SER A 30 13.06 -0.54 -6.38
CA SER A 30 14.11 -1.45 -5.90
C SER A 30 13.67 -2.21 -4.64
N LYS A 31 14.35 -3.31 -4.33
CA LYS A 31 14.20 -4.07 -3.07
C LYS A 31 14.32 -3.17 -1.83
N ARG A 32 15.23 -2.19 -1.87
CA ARG A 32 15.41 -1.24 -0.76
C ARG A 32 14.13 -0.43 -0.49
N CYS A 33 13.46 0.07 -1.52
CA CYS A 33 12.23 0.84 -1.33
C CYS A 33 11.09 -0.03 -0.79
N GLN A 34 10.98 -1.27 -1.27
CA GLN A 34 10.02 -2.24 -0.72
C GLN A 34 10.25 -2.52 0.77
N LEU A 35 11.51 -2.69 1.19
CA LEU A 35 11.84 -2.95 2.60
C LEU A 35 11.63 -1.73 3.50
N ILE A 36 11.90 -0.52 2.99
CA ILE A 36 11.60 0.71 3.74
C ILE A 36 10.10 0.82 3.98
N ASP A 37 9.28 0.64 2.94
CA ASP A 37 7.82 0.68 3.08
C ASP A 37 7.32 -0.33 4.13
N LEU A 38 7.81 -1.57 4.07
CA LEU A 38 7.51 -2.58 5.09
C LEU A 38 7.93 -2.15 6.51
N GLY A 39 9.08 -1.48 6.64
CA GLY A 39 9.55 -0.92 7.91
C GLY A 39 8.64 0.19 8.44
N GLU A 40 8.24 1.14 7.60
CA GLU A 40 7.33 2.24 7.98
C GLU A 40 5.96 1.73 8.46
N TRP A 41 5.49 0.59 7.94
CA TRP A 41 4.29 -0.08 8.44
C TRP A 41 4.52 -0.79 9.78
N ALA A 42 5.68 -1.45 9.94
CA ALA A 42 6.04 -2.14 11.18
C ALA A 42 6.25 -1.16 12.34
N ASP A 43 6.77 0.04 12.05
CA ASP A 43 7.05 1.10 13.02
C ASP A 43 5.84 2.04 13.25
N GLU A 44 4.65 1.68 12.76
CA GLU A 44 3.40 2.46 12.88
C GLU A 44 3.44 3.87 12.28
N GLU A 45 4.42 4.19 11.44
CA GLU A 45 4.52 5.48 10.74
C GLU A 45 3.45 5.63 9.65
N LYS A 46 2.97 4.50 9.11
CA LYS A 46 1.84 4.44 8.19
C LYS A 46 0.57 4.04 8.96
N ARG A 47 -0.34 5.00 9.11
CA ARG A 47 -1.67 4.78 9.70
C ARG A 47 -2.77 5.17 8.73
N ILE A 48 -3.84 4.39 8.73
CA ILE A 48 -5.11 4.79 8.12
C ILE A 48 -5.87 5.57 9.20
N PRO A 49 -6.18 6.86 8.99
CA PRO A 49 -7.04 7.58 9.92
C PRO A 49 -8.44 6.97 9.88
N SER A 50 -9.06 6.74 11.03
CA SER A 50 -10.51 6.54 11.09
C SER A 50 -11.18 7.88 10.86
N ASP A 51 -12.16 7.92 9.96
CA ASP A 51 -13.23 8.90 10.09
C ASP A 51 -14.05 8.48 11.32
N ASP A 52 -14.29 9.39 12.26
CA ASP A 52 -15.03 9.15 13.52
C ASP A 52 -16.54 8.88 13.27
N ILE A 53 -16.87 7.98 12.34
CA ILE A 53 -18.24 7.61 11.99
C ILE A 53 -18.41 6.14 12.36
N ILE A 54 -19.16 5.94 13.44
CA ILE A 54 -19.54 4.71 14.13
C ILE A 54 -18.58 4.32 15.27
N SER A 55 -19.00 4.80 16.44
CA SER A 55 -18.63 4.34 17.78
C SER A 55 -18.48 2.82 17.83
N ASP A 56 -17.45 2.37 18.53
CA ASP A 56 -17.08 0.99 18.91
C ASP A 56 -18.17 0.25 19.73
N SER A 57 -19.45 0.41 19.38
CA SER A 57 -20.58 0.00 20.19
C SER A 57 -21.78 -0.49 19.36
N GLU A 58 -21.56 -1.08 18.18
CA GLU A 58 -22.58 -1.88 17.50
C GLU A 58 -22.05 -3.30 17.24
N GLU A 59 -22.41 -4.15 18.20
CA GLU A 59 -22.94 -5.49 17.96
C GLU A 59 -22.05 -6.46 17.15
N TRP A 60 -21.10 -7.09 17.84
CA TRP A 60 -21.05 -8.54 17.70
C TRP A 60 -22.42 -9.06 18.16
N SER A 61 -23.29 -9.42 17.21
CA SER A 61 -24.57 -10.04 17.52
C SER A 61 -24.30 -11.39 18.20
N GLU A 62 -24.21 -11.41 19.53
CA GLU A 62 -24.53 -12.58 20.32
C GLU A 62 -26.01 -12.89 20.08
N SER A 63 -26.29 -13.56 18.97
CA SER A 63 -27.55 -14.24 18.74
C SER A 63 -27.62 -15.37 19.78
N GLN A 64 -28.35 -15.08 20.85
CA GLN A 64 -28.81 -16.02 21.88
C GLN A 64 -29.08 -17.42 21.32
N HIS A 65 -28.37 -18.40 21.86
CA HIS A 65 -28.91 -19.73 22.19
C HIS A 65 -28.31 -20.19 23.52
#